data_AF-A0A8S0W785-F1
#
_entry.id   AF-A0A8S0W785-F1
#
_cell.length_a   1.000
_cell.length_b   1.000
_cell.length_c   1.000
_cell.angle_alpha   90.00
_cell.angle_beta   90.00
_cell.angle_gamma   90.00
#
_symmetry.space_group_name_H-M   'P 1'
#
loop_
_entity.id
_entity.type
_entity.pdbx_description
1 polymer ?
#
loop_
_entity_poly.entity_id
_entity_poly.type
_entity_poly.pdbx_seq_one_letter_code
_entity_poly.pdbx_strand_id
1 'polypeptide(L)'
;MLPASTLRHSLTRQTLRQRTLASRRFASTESTTQQKAQDVLAAAQKNASKAFESAKKLLEPLGEKAGQLLGSYKQPLLYNLSVAKEIFKQIYVREGLQPPSLATVKEAYSSIWAQVSNPAFAGNLIKSGDLGRVGIYGLQAYGIFKIGEIVGRRSLVGYKIHD
;
A
#
# COMPACT_ATOMS: atom_id res chain seq x y z
N MET A 1 -12.86 29.95 72.70
CA MET A 1 -14.15 30.51 72.27
C MET A 1 -14.17 30.55 70.74
N LEU A 2 -15.26 30.06 70.14
CA LEU A 2 -15.62 30.05 68.69
C LEU A 2 -15.76 31.49 68.10
N PRO A 3 -16.10 31.73 66.80
CA PRO A 3 -15.76 31.09 65.50
C PRO A 3 -15.59 32.11 64.31
N ALA A 4 -15.47 31.57 63.08
CA ALA A 4 -15.98 32.07 61.78
C ALA A 4 -15.33 33.34 61.16
N SER A 5 -15.14 33.54 59.84
CA SER A 5 -15.65 32.89 58.62
C SER A 5 -15.00 33.51 57.36
N THR A 6 -14.89 32.71 56.28
CA THR A 6 -14.83 33.08 54.83
C THR A 6 -13.55 33.79 54.29
N LEU A 7 -13.03 33.60 53.06
CA LEU A 7 -13.67 33.39 51.75
C LEU A 7 -12.62 32.97 50.65
N ARG A 8 -12.92 31.89 49.90
CA ARG A 8 -12.74 31.58 48.44
C ARG A 8 -11.40 31.67 47.66
N HIS A 9 -11.16 30.54 46.96
CA HIS A 9 -10.77 30.31 45.54
C HIS A 9 -9.46 30.87 44.95
N SER A 10 -8.63 29.96 44.41
CA SER A 10 -8.31 29.94 42.96
C SER A 10 -7.59 28.66 42.53
N LEU A 11 -7.81 28.34 41.27
CA LEU A 11 -7.58 27.10 40.54
C LEU A 11 -6.11 26.73 40.25
N THR A 12 -5.93 25.44 40.00
CA THR A 12 -4.79 24.75 39.40
C THR A 12 -4.29 25.36 38.09
N ARG A 13 -2.96 25.39 37.90
CA ARG A 13 -2.36 25.37 36.56
C ARG A 13 -0.92 24.80 36.58
N GLN A 14 -0.80 23.49 36.35
CA GLN A 14 0.42 22.86 35.87
C GLN A 14 0.61 23.24 34.39
N THR A 15 1.66 23.98 34.06
CA THR A 15 2.06 24.24 32.68
C THR A 15 3.17 23.27 32.26
N LEU A 16 2.78 22.17 31.60
CA LEU A 16 3.70 21.30 30.87
C LEU A 16 3.88 21.86 29.46
N ARG A 17 5.12 22.29 29.16
CA ARG A 17 5.60 22.71 27.84
C ARG A 17 5.38 21.60 26.81
N GLN A 18 4.37 21.76 25.94
CA GLN A 18 4.31 21.03 24.68
C GLN A 18 5.19 21.74 23.65
N ARG A 19 6.22 21.02 23.17
CA ARG A 19 7.00 21.38 21.99
C ARG A 19 6.06 21.45 20.79
N THR A 20 5.95 22.63 20.21
CA THR A 20 5.24 22.90 18.96
C THR A 20 5.98 22.26 17.79
N LEU A 21 5.47 21.12 17.31
CA LEU A 21 5.69 20.73 15.91
C LEU A 21 4.99 21.79 15.05
N ALA A 22 5.77 22.50 14.25
CA ALA A 22 5.27 23.49 13.31
C ALA A 22 4.32 22.79 12.32
N SER A 23 3.03 22.86 12.61
CA SER A 23 1.95 22.51 11.70
C SER A 23 2.03 23.48 10.52
N ARG A 24 2.52 23.00 9.38
CA ARG A 24 2.39 23.68 8.10
C ARG A 24 0.90 23.74 7.76
N ARG A 25 0.25 24.80 8.19
CA ARG A 25 -1.12 25.15 7.80
C ARG A 25 -1.11 25.56 6.34
N PHE A 26 -1.66 24.72 5.47
CA PHE A 26 -2.16 25.17 4.18
C PHE A 26 -3.44 25.97 4.44
N ALA A 27 -3.34 27.28 4.27
CA ALA A 27 -4.45 28.21 4.40
C ALA A 27 -4.95 28.58 3.00
N SER A 28 -6.14 28.10 2.65
CA SER A 28 -7.16 28.87 1.90
C SER A 28 -8.38 27.99 1.54
N THR A 29 -9.54 28.44 2.00
CA THR A 29 -10.86 28.37 1.33
C THR A 29 -11.69 27.07 1.37
N GLU A 30 -12.55 27.01 2.39
CA GLU A 30 -14.01 26.75 2.37
C GLU A 30 -14.56 25.41 1.83
N SER A 31 -14.95 24.55 2.78
CA SER A 31 -16.20 23.76 2.88
C SER A 31 -16.63 22.78 1.78
N THR A 32 -16.12 22.86 0.55
CA THR A 32 -16.56 22.03 -0.59
C THR A 32 -15.63 20.87 -0.91
N THR A 33 -14.34 20.94 -0.55
CA THR A 33 -13.37 19.85 -0.77
C THR A 33 -13.48 18.73 0.27
N GLN A 34 -13.90 19.02 1.50
CA GLN A 34 -14.22 18.00 2.50
C GLN A 34 -15.51 17.28 2.17
N GLN A 35 -16.53 17.99 1.66
CA GLN A 35 -17.75 17.35 1.15
C GLN A 35 -17.44 16.50 -0.08
N LYS A 36 -16.67 16.99 -1.06
CA LYS A 36 -16.25 16.17 -2.21
C LYS A 36 -15.36 14.99 -1.83
N ALA A 37 -14.46 15.12 -0.85
CA ALA A 37 -13.68 14.00 -0.34
C ALA A 37 -14.55 12.99 0.42
N GLN A 38 -15.52 13.44 1.20
CA GLN A 38 -16.51 12.57 1.87
C GLN A 38 -17.47 11.93 0.87
N ASP A 39 -17.86 12.62 -0.19
CA ASP A 39 -18.73 12.12 -1.26
C ASP A 39 -17.97 11.13 -2.15
N VAL A 40 -16.68 11.36 -2.43
CA VAL A 40 -15.82 10.40 -3.13
C VAL A 40 -15.49 9.21 -2.24
N LEU A 41 -15.26 9.40 -0.94
CA LEU A 41 -15.09 8.31 0.02
C LEU A 41 -16.39 7.51 0.17
N ALA A 42 -17.54 8.17 0.23
CA ALA A 42 -18.86 7.54 0.33
C ALA A 42 -19.26 6.85 -0.98
N ALA A 43 -18.96 7.45 -2.14
CA ALA A 43 -19.16 6.81 -3.44
C ALA A 43 -18.20 5.63 -3.64
N ALA A 44 -16.94 5.76 -3.20
CA ALA A 44 -15.98 4.66 -3.19
C ALA A 44 -16.41 3.55 -2.22
N GLN A 45 -16.91 3.89 -1.02
CA GLN A 45 -17.47 2.93 -0.07
C GLN A 45 -18.72 2.26 -0.63
N LYS A 46 -19.61 3.00 -1.29
CA LYS A 46 -20.85 2.49 -1.87
C LYS A 46 -20.60 1.61 -3.10
N ASN A 47 -19.60 1.95 -3.92
CA ASN A 47 -19.20 1.12 -5.06
C ASN A 47 -18.36 -0.07 -4.62
N ALA A 48 -17.51 0.09 -3.61
CA ALA A 48 -16.77 -1.01 -2.99
C ALA A 48 -17.72 -1.96 -2.27
N SER A 49 -18.72 -1.47 -1.53
CA SER A 49 -19.71 -2.32 -0.87
C SER A 49 -20.58 -3.05 -1.88
N LYS A 50 -21.03 -2.40 -2.95
CA LYS A 50 -21.75 -3.07 -4.05
C LYS A 50 -20.89 -4.10 -4.77
N ALA A 51 -19.62 -3.79 -5.04
CA ALA A 51 -18.68 -4.73 -5.65
C ALA A 51 -18.35 -5.89 -4.71
N PHE A 52 -18.30 -5.62 -3.41
CA PHE A 52 -18.07 -6.64 -2.38
C PHE A 52 -19.31 -7.51 -2.18
N GLU A 53 -20.51 -6.95 -2.22
CA GLU A 53 -21.77 -7.69 -2.18
C GLU A 53 -21.98 -8.55 -3.42
N SER A 54 -21.66 -8.04 -4.61
CA SER A 54 -21.75 -8.83 -5.85
C SER A 54 -20.68 -9.91 -5.88
N ALA A 55 -19.45 -9.60 -5.48
CA ALA A 55 -18.40 -10.61 -5.28
C ALA A 55 -18.81 -11.65 -4.24
N LYS A 56 -19.39 -11.23 -3.10
CA LYS A 56 -19.84 -12.13 -2.04
C LYS A 56 -20.97 -13.04 -2.52
N LYS A 57 -21.95 -12.53 -3.27
CA LYS A 57 -23.03 -13.35 -3.86
C LYS A 57 -22.52 -14.35 -4.90
N LEU A 58 -21.45 -14.02 -5.62
CA LEU A 58 -20.82 -14.92 -6.59
C LEU A 58 -19.91 -15.96 -5.91
N LEU A 59 -19.21 -15.55 -4.84
CA LEU A 59 -18.32 -16.41 -4.07
C LEU A 59 -19.05 -17.24 -2.99
N GLU A 60 -20.25 -16.87 -2.54
CA GLU A 60 -21.02 -17.63 -1.55
C GLU A 60 -21.30 -19.06 -2.02
N PRO A 61 -21.99 -19.28 -3.16
CA PRO A 61 -22.35 -20.63 -3.59
C PRO A 61 -21.12 -21.44 -4.02
N LEU A 62 -20.07 -20.77 -4.52
CA LEU A 62 -18.82 -21.41 -4.91
C LEU A 62 -17.95 -21.76 -3.69
N GLY A 63 -17.93 -20.89 -2.69
CA GLY A 63 -17.22 -21.06 -1.42
C GLY A 63 -17.90 -22.07 -0.50
N GLU A 64 -19.23 -22.18 -0.53
CA GLU A 64 -19.98 -23.23 0.17
C GLU A 64 -19.74 -24.60 -0.46
N LYS A 65 -19.76 -24.72 -1.79
CA LYS A 65 -19.45 -25.99 -2.48
C LYS A 65 -17.98 -26.41 -2.31
N ALA A 66 -17.04 -25.49 -2.45
CA ALA A 66 -15.64 -25.76 -2.15
C ALA A 66 -15.43 -26.08 -0.66
N GLY A 67 -16.16 -25.39 0.23
CA GLY A 67 -16.14 -25.63 1.67
C GLY A 67 -16.73 -26.96 2.10
N GLN A 68 -17.78 -27.44 1.41
CA GLN A 68 -18.36 -28.76 1.60
C GLN A 68 -17.44 -29.87 1.08
N LEU A 69 -16.77 -29.66 -0.07
CA LEU A 69 -15.77 -30.60 -0.60
C LEU A 69 -14.50 -30.67 0.27
N LEU A 70 -14.10 -29.55 0.89
CA LEU A 70 -12.98 -29.49 1.82
C LEU A 70 -13.35 -29.98 3.23
N GLY A 71 -14.64 -30.13 3.55
CA GLY A 71 -15.14 -30.70 4.80
C GLY A 71 -14.40 -30.20 6.06
N SER A 72 -13.86 -31.14 6.83
CA SER A 72 -13.07 -30.89 8.06
C SER A 72 -11.71 -30.22 7.82
N TYR A 73 -11.14 -30.28 6.61
CA TYR A 73 -9.86 -29.65 6.27
C TYR A 73 -9.96 -28.13 6.06
N LYS A 74 -11.17 -27.57 6.03
CA LYS A 74 -11.38 -26.12 5.92
C LYS A 74 -10.72 -25.36 7.08
N GLN A 75 -10.86 -25.84 8.31
CA GLN A 75 -10.30 -25.18 9.49
C GLN A 75 -8.78 -25.07 9.47
N PRO A 76 -8.00 -26.15 9.26
CA PRO A 76 -6.54 -26.05 9.21
C PRO A 76 -6.04 -25.25 7.99
N LEU A 77 -6.71 -25.32 6.84
CA LEU A 77 -6.33 -24.51 5.67
C LEU A 77 -6.54 -23.02 5.90
N LEU A 78 -7.69 -22.62 6.44
CA LEU A 78 -7.97 -21.21 6.75
C LEU A 78 -7.01 -20.67 7.80
N TYR A 79 -6.66 -21.49 8.80
CA TYR A 79 -5.65 -21.13 9.80
C TYR A 79 -4.28 -20.94 9.15
N ASN A 80 -3.82 -21.88 8.32
CA ASN A 80 -2.52 -21.75 7.66
C ASN A 80 -2.45 -20.55 6.71
N LEU A 81 -3.55 -20.26 6.00
CA LEU A 81 -3.65 -19.07 5.16
C LEU A 81 -3.62 -17.78 5.97
N SER A 82 -4.27 -17.73 7.13
CA SER A 82 -4.25 -16.54 7.98
C SER A 82 -2.86 -16.28 8.54
N VAL A 83 -2.17 -17.33 9.00
CA VAL A 83 -0.77 -17.26 9.44
C VAL A 83 0.14 -16.82 8.30
N ALA A 84 0.01 -17.42 7.11
CA ALA A 84 0.78 -17.03 5.93
C ALA A 84 0.54 -15.57 5.55
N LYS A 85 -0.70 -15.07 5.67
CA LYS A 85 -1.04 -13.66 5.43
C LYS A 85 -0.32 -12.72 6.38
N GLU A 86 -0.30 -13.03 7.68
CA GLU A 86 0.39 -12.20 8.68
C GLU A 86 1.90 -12.23 8.49
N ILE A 87 2.48 -13.40 8.16
CA ILE A 87 3.90 -13.51 7.80
C ILE A 87 4.21 -12.64 6.58
N PHE A 88 3.40 -12.75 5.53
CA PHE A 88 3.57 -11.94 4.32
C PHE A 88 3.48 -10.43 4.63
N LYS A 89 2.57 -10.02 5.50
CA LYS A 89 2.42 -8.62 5.92
C LYS A 89 3.66 -8.10 6.64
N GLN A 90 4.24 -8.91 7.53
CA GLN A 90 5.47 -8.56 8.22
C GLN A 90 6.63 -8.40 7.24
N ILE A 91 6.77 -9.35 6.30
CA ILE A 91 7.79 -9.28 5.24
C ILE A 91 7.58 -8.05 4.38
N TYR A 92 6.34 -7.74 3.97
CA TYR A 92 6.05 -6.57 3.15
C TYR A 92 6.56 -5.26 3.76
N VAL A 93 6.32 -5.06 5.06
CA VAL A 93 6.77 -3.87 5.79
C VAL A 93 8.29 -3.92 6.02
N ARG A 94 8.83 -5.08 6.42
CA ARG A 94 10.25 -5.24 6.76
C ARG A 94 11.17 -5.11 5.55
N GLU A 95 10.79 -5.72 4.43
CA GLU A 95 11.53 -5.70 3.17
C GLU A 95 11.27 -4.41 2.37
N GLY A 96 10.46 -3.50 2.90
CA GLY A 96 10.20 -2.23 2.25
C GLY A 96 9.58 -2.37 0.86
N LEU A 97 8.70 -3.37 0.67
CA LEU A 97 7.98 -3.61 -0.60
C LEU A 97 6.90 -2.54 -0.89
N GLN A 98 6.84 -1.50 -0.04
CA GLN A 98 6.08 -0.30 -0.31
C GLN A 98 6.65 0.44 -1.53
N PRO A 99 5.78 1.02 -2.38
CA PRO A 99 6.24 1.75 -3.55
C PRO A 99 7.18 2.90 -3.11
N PRO A 100 8.34 3.06 -3.75
CA PRO A 100 9.28 4.11 -3.41
C PRO A 100 8.70 5.50 -3.70
N SER A 101 9.28 6.52 -3.09
CA SER A 101 8.88 7.90 -3.39
C SER A 101 9.21 8.27 -4.84
N LEU A 102 8.42 9.15 -5.44
CA LEU A 102 8.68 9.64 -6.80
C LEU A 102 10.06 10.28 -6.95
N ALA A 103 10.56 10.92 -5.89
CA ALA A 103 11.91 11.49 -5.87
C ALA A 103 12.98 10.39 -6.00
N THR A 104 12.82 9.29 -5.25
CA THR A 104 13.71 8.12 -5.31
C THR A 104 13.70 7.48 -6.70
N VAL A 105 12.53 7.39 -7.34
CA VAL A 105 12.41 6.86 -8.71
C VAL A 105 13.16 7.77 -9.70
N LYS A 106 12.98 9.09 -9.61
CA LYS A 106 13.67 10.05 -10.48
C LYS A 106 15.19 9.97 -10.30
N GLU A 107 15.64 9.88 -9.05
CA GLU A 107 17.06 9.76 -8.71
C GLU A 107 17.65 8.47 -9.28
N ALA A 108 17.01 7.32 -9.06
CA ALA A 108 17.43 6.03 -9.61
C ALA A 108 17.50 6.05 -11.16
N TYR A 109 16.52 6.66 -11.82
CA TYR A 109 16.56 6.81 -13.27
C TYR A 109 17.75 7.67 -13.72
N SER A 110 17.98 8.81 -13.06
CA SER A 110 19.08 9.71 -13.40
C SER A 110 20.46 9.06 -13.20
N SER A 111 20.63 8.25 -12.15
CA SER A 111 21.89 7.56 -11.87
C SER A 111 22.16 6.45 -12.87
N ILE A 112 21.15 5.63 -13.19
CA ILE A 112 21.24 4.60 -14.24
C ILE A 112 21.59 5.25 -15.58
N TRP A 113 20.90 6.34 -15.94
CA TRP A 113 21.16 7.03 -17.20
C TRP A 113 22.58 7.58 -17.28
N ALA A 114 23.08 8.21 -16.21
CA ALA A 114 24.44 8.71 -16.15
C ALA A 114 25.48 7.59 -16.29
N GLN A 115 25.23 6.44 -15.65
CA GLN A 115 26.14 5.30 -15.68
C GLN A 115 26.15 4.60 -17.04
N VAL A 116 24.99 4.40 -17.67
CA VAL A 116 24.86 3.76 -18.99
C VAL A 116 25.38 4.67 -20.11
N SER A 117 25.24 5.99 -19.98
CA SER A 117 25.78 6.95 -20.95
C SER A 117 27.31 7.02 -20.97
N ASN A 118 27.98 6.45 -19.96
CA ASN A 118 29.44 6.40 -19.89
C ASN A 118 29.97 5.23 -20.75
N PRO A 119 30.80 5.46 -21.78
CA PRO A 119 31.31 4.39 -22.63
C PRO A 119 32.19 3.36 -21.88
N ALA A 120 32.79 3.74 -20.76
CA ALA A 120 33.57 2.83 -19.93
C ALA A 120 32.70 1.76 -19.23
N PHE A 121 31.40 1.99 -19.08
CA PHE A 121 30.49 1.08 -18.38
C PHE A 121 30.43 -0.30 -19.03
N ALA A 122 30.31 -0.36 -20.36
CA ALA A 122 30.26 -1.63 -21.08
C ALA A 122 31.56 -2.44 -20.91
N GLY A 123 32.71 -1.77 -21.03
CA GLY A 123 34.01 -2.40 -20.82
C GLY A 123 34.19 -2.91 -19.39
N ASN A 124 33.74 -2.15 -18.40
CA ASN A 124 33.79 -2.56 -16.99
C ASN A 124 32.86 -3.73 -16.69
N LEU A 125 31.67 -3.76 -17.29
CA LEU A 125 30.68 -4.81 -17.07
C LEU A 125 31.13 -6.18 -17.62
N ILE A 126 31.87 -6.16 -18.74
CA ILE A 126 32.49 -7.36 -19.31
C ILE A 126 33.66 -7.82 -18.42
N LYS A 127 34.51 -6.89 -17.98
CA LYS A 127 35.67 -7.20 -17.14
C LYS A 127 35.30 -7.69 -15.75
N SER A 128 34.22 -7.17 -15.16
CA SER A 128 33.75 -7.58 -13.83
C SER A 128 32.98 -8.90 -13.84
N GLY A 129 32.55 -9.38 -15.01
CA GLY A 129 31.72 -10.59 -15.13
C GLY A 129 30.26 -10.38 -14.71
N ASP A 130 29.82 -9.14 -14.45
CA ASP A 130 28.47 -8.83 -13.96
C ASP A 130 27.38 -8.89 -15.04
N LEU A 131 27.75 -9.16 -16.29
CA LEU A 131 26.81 -9.21 -17.41
C LEU A 131 25.64 -10.18 -17.16
N GLY A 132 25.93 -11.34 -16.57
CA GLY A 132 24.90 -12.32 -16.21
C GLY A 132 23.89 -11.77 -15.18
N ARG A 133 24.38 -11.02 -14.19
CA ARG A 133 23.54 -10.39 -13.16
C ARG A 133 22.63 -9.32 -13.76
N VAL A 134 23.16 -8.48 -14.64
CA VAL A 134 22.35 -7.48 -15.37
C VAL A 134 21.30 -8.16 -16.24
N GLY A 135 21.65 -9.26 -16.91
CA GLY A 135 20.70 -10.07 -17.69
C GLY A 135 19.56 -10.63 -16.83
N ILE A 136 19.89 -11.20 -15.66
CA ILE A 136 18.89 -11.72 -14.71
C ILE A 136 17.96 -10.60 -14.22
N TYR A 137 18.52 -9.44 -13.87
CA TYR A 137 17.70 -8.28 -13.47
C TYR A 137 16.84 -7.74 -14.62
N GLY A 138 17.33 -7.76 -15.85
CA GLY A 138 16.54 -7.44 -17.04
C GLY A 138 15.36 -8.39 -17.21
N LEU A 139 15.58 -9.69 -17.03
CA LEU A 139 14.51 -10.70 -17.08
C LEU A 139 13.49 -10.50 -15.95
N GLN A 140 13.95 -10.18 -14.74
CA GLN A 140 13.09 -9.87 -13.60
C GLN A 140 12.23 -8.63 -13.88
N ALA A 141 12.83 -7.56 -14.42
CA ALA A 141 12.13 -6.35 -14.80
C ALA A 141 11.08 -6.62 -15.89
N TYR A 142 11.41 -7.46 -16.88
CA TYR A 142 10.46 -7.90 -17.91
C TYR A 142 9.29 -8.70 -17.31
N GLY A 143 9.56 -9.57 -16.34
CA GLY A 143 8.53 -10.29 -15.61
C GLY A 143 7.57 -9.35 -14.87
N ILE A 144 8.10 -8.37 -14.12
CA ILE A 144 7.29 -7.36 -13.41
C ILE A 144 6.46 -6.53 -14.40
N PHE A 145 7.04 -6.14 -15.54
CA PHE A 145 6.33 -5.44 -16.61
C PHE A 145 5.12 -6.23 -17.11
N LYS A 146 5.28 -7.54 -17.37
CA LYS A 146 4.19 -8.42 -17.81
C LYS A 146 3.10 -8.62 -16.76
N ILE A 147 3.47 -8.67 -15.48
CA ILE A 147 2.49 -8.66 -14.38
C ILE A 147 1.69 -7.35 -14.41
N GLY A 148 2.34 -6.22 -14.63
CA GLY A 148 1.69 -4.92 -14.83
C GLY A 148 0.71 -4.93 -16.01
N GLU A 149 1.10 -5.51 -17.14
CA GLU A 149 0.23 -5.68 -18.31
C GLU A 149 -1.01 -6.53 -18.00
N ILE A 150 -0.86 -7.64 -17.26
CA ILE A 150 -1.96 -8.51 -16.81
C ILE A 150 -2.96 -7.73 -15.94
N VAL A 151 -2.46 -6.92 -15.00
CA VAL A 151 -3.29 -6.09 -14.13
C VAL A 151 -4.00 -5.00 -14.95
N GLY A 152 -3.28 -4.30 -15.83
CA GLY A 152 -3.80 -3.23 -16.66
C GLY A 152 -4.90 -3.70 -17.62
N ARG A 153 -4.71 -4.86 -18.26
CA ARG A 153 -5.71 -5.46 -19.16
C ARG A 153 -6.76 -6.31 -18.44
N ARG A 154 -6.59 -6.57 -17.14
CA ARG A 154 -7.48 -7.40 -16.28
C ARG A 154 -7.75 -8.80 -16.87
N SER A 155 -6.77 -9.36 -17.58
CA SER A 155 -6.85 -10.69 -18.21
C SER A 155 -5.54 -11.45 -17.99
N LEU A 156 -5.64 -12.73 -17.63
CA LEU A 156 -4.48 -13.60 -17.43
C LEU A 156 -3.91 -14.07 -18.78
N VAL A 157 -4.76 -14.29 -19.78
CA VAL A 157 -4.39 -14.84 -21.10
C VAL A 157 -5.00 -14.00 -22.21
N GLY A 158 -4.18 -13.56 -23.16
CA GLY A 158 -4.63 -12.86 -24.38
C GLY A 158 -5.41 -11.54 -24.15
N TYR A 159 -5.72 -10.85 -25.24
CA TYR A 159 -6.73 -9.80 -25.27
C TYR A 159 -8.09 -10.45 -25.51
N LYS A 160 -9.13 -9.96 -24.84
CA LYS A 160 -10.50 -10.35 -25.15
C LYS A 160 -10.89 -9.65 -26.44
N ILE A 161 -10.69 -10.34 -27.55
CA ILE A 161 -11.22 -9.92 -28.85
C ILE A 161 -12.68 -10.38 -28.84
N HIS A 162 -13.60 -9.44 -28.89
CA HIS A 162 -15.03 -9.72 -29.09
C HIS A 162 -15.32 -9.42 -30.56
N ASP A 163 -15.82 -10.42 -31.29
CA ASP A 163 -16.43 -10.27 -32.62
C ASP A 163 -17.83 -9.65 -32.52
#